data_AF-A0A6H2DPS7-F1
#
_entry.id   AF-A0A6H2DPS7-F1
#
_cell.length_a   1.000
_cell.length_b   1.000
_cell.length_c   1.000
_cell.angle_alpha   90.00
_cell.angle_beta   90.00
_cell.angle_gamma   90.00
#
_symmetry.space_group_name_H-M   'P 1'
#
loop_
_entity.id
_entity.type
_entity.pdbx_description
1 polymer ?
#
loop_
_entity_poly.entity_id
_entity_poly.type
_entity_poly.pdbx_seq_one_letter_code
_entity_poly.pdbx_strand_id
1 'polypeptide(L)'
;MTRLFACLSLLFFLVPVTYVHGPTPPKNNSQYINLEPIRFSSDNPLRTSVGRLEFLAGWRMTSGNGDFGGISSMLALADNRFFFLSDAGVLIGFTLDEQNNKAVRPFIAPLPDGPAKMNEFAKEKWDAESLVYDPRTGQYWVGYEHHHELWRYGPSFARKEASQKVPKMQKWPQNGGAEAMLRLVDQKTGENRFLVFSEKAPFSKGGYQALIFDGDPAEPDTKSVRFGYQPPDGYNLTDAVLFGNDQALLLHRRFTPLDGVSAILSVAKPSEIKPDRVWTSTKIATLKPPMRVDNMEALAVTEEGGEKIIWIASDDNFNAVQETILLKFRLLKGKQKRKGPPAIPGKEKAGADPGFSSLGQ
;
A
#
# COMPACT_ATOMS: atom_id res chain seq x y z
N MET A 1 17.92 -55.00 4.87
CA MET A 1 16.78 -55.02 3.92
C MET A 1 15.45 -54.71 4.59
N THR A 2 15.19 -55.18 5.81
CA THR A 2 13.95 -54.99 6.58
C THR A 2 13.58 -53.52 6.89
N ARG A 3 14.56 -52.62 7.06
CA ARG A 3 14.30 -51.18 7.29
C ARG A 3 13.87 -50.40 6.03
N LEU A 4 14.28 -50.86 4.83
CA LEU A 4 13.92 -50.21 3.57
C LEU A 4 12.46 -50.49 3.19
N PHE A 5 11.98 -51.71 3.47
CA PHE A 5 10.59 -52.11 3.27
C PHE A 5 9.62 -51.42 4.24
N ALA A 6 10.05 -51.11 5.46
CA ALA A 6 9.25 -50.34 6.43
C ALA A 6 9.09 -48.86 6.03
N CYS A 7 10.10 -48.24 5.42
CA CYS A 7 9.98 -46.87 4.89
C CYS A 7 9.12 -46.82 3.62
N LEU A 8 9.19 -47.84 2.75
CA LEU A 8 8.33 -47.91 1.57
C LEU A 8 6.86 -48.15 1.93
N SER A 9 6.57 -48.93 2.98
CA SER A 9 5.19 -49.14 3.42
C SER A 9 4.58 -47.89 4.06
N LEU A 10 5.37 -47.09 4.79
CA LEU A 10 4.93 -45.79 5.30
C LEU A 10 4.56 -44.81 4.18
N LEU A 11 5.35 -44.77 3.10
CA LEU A 11 5.02 -43.99 1.89
C LEU A 11 3.74 -44.51 1.20
N PHE A 12 3.55 -45.83 1.11
CA PHE A 12 2.37 -46.42 0.49
C PHE A 12 1.07 -46.23 1.30
N PHE A 13 1.15 -46.03 2.61
CA PHE A 13 -0.03 -45.77 3.47
C PHE A 13 -0.27 -44.28 3.76
N LEU A 14 0.73 -43.41 3.63
CA LEU A 14 0.55 -41.95 3.77
C LEU A 14 0.09 -41.27 2.47
N VAL A 15 0.41 -41.82 1.31
CA VAL A 15 0.06 -41.24 -0.01
C VAL A 15 -1.42 -41.43 -0.43
N PRO A 16 -2.15 -42.51 -0.07
CA PRO A 16 -3.56 -42.63 -0.43
C PRO A 16 -4.50 -41.80 0.47
N VAL A 17 -4.04 -41.38 1.66
CA VAL A 17 -4.86 -40.58 2.60
C VAL A 17 -4.90 -39.10 2.22
N THR A 18 -4.00 -38.64 1.35
CA THR A 18 -3.98 -37.25 0.88
C THR A 18 -4.83 -36.98 -0.36
N TYR A 19 -5.51 -37.99 -0.92
CA TYR A 19 -6.31 -37.86 -2.15
C TYR A 19 -7.82 -38.06 -1.98
N VAL A 20 -8.31 -38.24 -0.76
CA VAL A 20 -9.73 -38.07 -0.46
C VAL A 20 -9.95 -36.62 -0.04
N HIS A 21 -9.92 -35.71 -1.01
CA HIS A 21 -10.52 -34.41 -0.79
C HIS A 21 -12.02 -34.65 -0.63
N GLY A 22 -12.53 -34.51 0.60
CA GLY A 22 -13.96 -34.35 0.80
C GLY A 22 -14.49 -33.25 -0.13
N PRO A 23 -15.78 -33.27 -0.48
CA PRO A 23 -16.35 -32.23 -1.33
C PRO A 23 -15.97 -30.86 -0.75
N THR A 24 -15.50 -29.95 -1.61
CA THR A 24 -15.18 -28.59 -1.20
C THR A 24 -16.38 -28.05 -0.43
N PRO A 25 -16.20 -27.59 0.82
CA PRO A 25 -17.31 -27.04 1.61
C PRO A 25 -18.07 -26.01 0.77
N PRO A 26 -19.41 -25.99 0.83
CA PRO A 26 -20.18 -25.02 0.08
C PRO A 26 -19.71 -23.61 0.43
N LYS A 27 -19.54 -22.78 -0.59
CA LYS A 27 -19.10 -21.39 -0.43
C LYS A 27 -20.10 -20.67 0.48
N ASN A 28 -19.60 -20.08 1.55
CA ASN A 28 -20.40 -19.25 2.44
C ASN A 28 -20.45 -17.84 1.86
N ASN A 29 -21.65 -17.30 1.68
CA ASN A 29 -21.89 -15.97 1.11
C ASN A 29 -22.38 -14.96 2.17
N SER A 30 -22.16 -15.25 3.45
CA SER A 30 -22.47 -14.36 4.56
C SER A 30 -21.92 -12.96 4.29
N GLN A 31 -22.72 -11.94 4.54
CA GLN A 31 -22.27 -10.55 4.40
C GLN A 31 -21.72 -10.01 5.74
N TYR A 32 -21.69 -10.83 6.78
CA TYR A 32 -21.23 -10.40 8.09
C TYR A 32 -19.71 -10.23 8.12
N ILE A 33 -19.25 -9.10 8.67
CA ILE A 33 -17.84 -8.81 8.94
C ILE A 33 -17.72 -8.53 10.43
N ASN A 34 -16.92 -9.34 11.12
CA ASN A 34 -16.60 -9.14 12.53
C ASN A 34 -15.39 -8.20 12.66
N LEU A 35 -15.43 -7.29 13.63
CA LEU A 35 -14.31 -6.41 13.95
C LEU A 35 -13.89 -6.64 15.40
N GLU A 36 -12.71 -7.24 15.58
CA GLU A 36 -12.15 -7.50 16.91
C GLU A 36 -11.09 -6.45 17.21
N PRO A 37 -11.23 -5.63 18.27
CA PRO A 37 -10.23 -4.62 18.59
C PRO A 37 -8.88 -5.27 18.95
N ILE A 38 -7.79 -4.69 18.45
CA ILE A 38 -6.42 -5.17 18.70
C ILE A 38 -5.56 -4.13 19.40
N ARG A 39 -4.54 -4.62 20.11
CA ARG A 39 -3.52 -3.78 20.75
C ARG A 39 -2.37 -3.52 19.79
N PHE A 40 -1.81 -2.32 19.81
CA PHE A 40 -0.73 -1.93 18.90
C PHE A 40 0.59 -2.67 19.11
N SER A 41 0.97 -2.99 20.35
CA SER A 41 2.23 -3.68 20.66
C SER A 41 1.95 -4.88 21.55
N SER A 42 2.56 -6.03 21.25
CA SER A 42 2.40 -7.24 22.06
C SER A 42 3.24 -7.24 23.34
N ASP A 43 4.38 -6.55 23.33
CA ASP A 43 5.36 -6.47 24.42
C ASP A 43 5.11 -5.32 25.41
N ASN A 44 4.59 -4.19 24.91
CA ASN A 44 4.35 -2.99 25.70
C ASN A 44 2.98 -2.39 25.39
N PRO A 45 1.95 -2.68 26.21
CA PRO A 45 0.60 -2.16 26.02
C PRO A 45 0.50 -0.62 26.08
N LEU A 46 1.49 0.07 26.64
CA LEU A 46 1.54 1.54 26.72
C LEU A 46 2.19 2.18 25.50
N ARG A 47 2.78 1.40 24.58
CA ARG A 47 3.32 1.94 23.33
C ARG A 47 2.16 2.40 22.46
N THR A 48 2.09 3.70 22.21
CA THR A 48 1.12 4.32 21.31
C THR A 48 1.75 5.08 20.16
N SER A 49 3.08 5.03 19.98
CA SER A 49 3.73 5.77 18.88
C SER A 49 4.89 5.02 18.23
N VAL A 50 5.11 5.36 16.96
CA VAL A 50 6.20 4.87 16.12
C VAL A 50 6.56 5.93 15.08
N GLY A 51 7.78 6.46 15.16
CA GLY A 51 8.20 7.56 14.28
C GLY A 51 7.25 8.76 14.40
N ARG A 52 6.57 9.11 13.30
CA ARG A 52 5.56 10.18 13.25
C ARG A 52 4.11 9.67 13.33
N LEU A 53 3.87 8.44 13.72
CA LEU A 53 2.53 7.89 13.87
C LEU A 53 2.21 7.71 15.35
N GLU A 54 1.01 8.12 15.74
CA GLU A 54 0.40 7.78 17.02
C GLU A 54 -0.77 6.86 16.77
N PHE A 55 -0.73 5.65 17.34
CA PHE A 55 -1.79 4.66 17.24
C PHE A 55 -3.02 5.13 18.02
N LEU A 56 -4.18 5.12 17.35
CA LEU A 56 -5.46 5.47 17.93
C LEU A 56 -6.31 4.23 18.19
N ALA A 57 -6.40 3.35 17.21
CA ALA A 57 -7.22 2.14 17.26
C ALA A 57 -6.78 1.14 16.19
N GLY A 58 -7.24 -0.10 16.32
CA GLY A 58 -7.06 -1.12 15.30
C GLY A 58 -8.02 -2.27 15.49
N TRP A 59 -8.31 -2.97 14.40
CA TRP A 59 -9.25 -4.09 14.36
C TRP A 59 -8.67 -5.23 13.54
N ARG A 60 -8.88 -6.46 13.99
CA ARG A 60 -8.82 -7.64 13.14
C ARG A 60 -10.19 -7.83 12.51
N MET A 61 -10.22 -7.97 11.19
CA MET A 61 -11.44 -8.19 10.43
C MET A 61 -11.54 -9.67 10.07
N THR A 62 -12.70 -10.27 10.31
CA THR A 62 -12.97 -11.66 9.89
C THR A 62 -14.35 -11.77 9.27
N SER A 63 -14.51 -12.70 8.34
CA SER A 63 -15.80 -13.04 7.77
C SER A 63 -15.87 -14.54 7.51
N GLY A 64 -17.09 -15.08 7.58
CA GLY A 64 -17.35 -16.42 7.08
C GLY A 64 -17.45 -16.47 5.55
N ASN A 65 -17.48 -15.31 4.86
CA ASN A 65 -17.61 -15.26 3.41
C ASN A 65 -16.37 -15.85 2.73
N GLY A 66 -16.56 -16.72 1.74
CA GLY A 66 -15.47 -17.32 0.98
C GLY A 66 -14.72 -16.35 0.05
N ASP A 67 -15.27 -15.15 -0.19
CA ASP A 67 -14.66 -14.08 -0.99
C ASP A 67 -14.04 -12.95 -0.15
N PHE A 68 -14.03 -13.08 1.19
CA PHE A 68 -13.41 -12.10 2.06
C PHE A 68 -11.90 -12.36 2.18
N GLY A 69 -11.10 -11.30 2.21
CA GLY A 69 -9.63 -11.36 2.29
C GLY A 69 -8.99 -10.75 1.04
N GLY A 70 -7.70 -10.98 0.85
CA GLY A 70 -7.02 -10.60 -0.40
C GLY A 70 -6.89 -9.09 -0.61
N ILE A 71 -6.89 -8.25 0.43
CA ILE A 71 -7.02 -6.78 0.29
C ILE A 71 -5.77 -6.19 -0.35
N SER A 72 -5.92 -5.58 -1.53
CA SER A 72 -4.82 -4.86 -2.20
C SER A 72 -4.91 -3.34 -2.02
N SER A 73 -6.12 -2.77 -1.95
CA SER A 73 -6.29 -1.31 -1.81
C SER A 73 -7.53 -0.93 -1.00
N MET A 74 -7.58 0.32 -0.51
CA MET A 74 -8.74 0.83 0.22
C MET A 74 -9.09 2.28 -0.13
N LEU A 75 -10.36 2.62 0.11
CA LEU A 75 -10.86 3.98 0.18
C LEU A 75 -11.51 4.20 1.53
N ALA A 76 -11.14 5.31 2.18
CA ALA A 76 -11.86 5.86 3.33
C ALA A 76 -12.69 7.06 2.86
N LEU A 77 -14.00 6.91 2.89
CA LEU A 77 -14.98 7.91 2.50
C LEU A 77 -15.54 8.63 3.73
N ALA A 78 -16.31 9.68 3.48
CA ALA A 78 -17.03 10.40 4.53
C ALA A 78 -17.90 9.46 5.38
N ASP A 79 -18.08 9.84 6.65
CA ASP A 79 -18.89 9.14 7.64
C ASP A 79 -18.38 7.72 7.96
N ASN A 80 -17.05 7.55 8.05
CA ASN A 80 -16.40 6.28 8.39
C ASN A 80 -16.80 5.12 7.46
N ARG A 81 -17.07 5.41 6.19
CA ARG A 81 -17.36 4.39 5.18
C ARG A 81 -16.07 3.92 4.55
N PHE A 82 -15.86 2.62 4.57
CA PHE A 82 -14.69 1.99 3.96
C PHE A 82 -15.11 1.13 2.77
N PHE A 83 -14.30 1.19 1.72
CA PHE A 83 -14.26 0.22 0.65
C PHE A 83 -12.86 -0.36 0.57
N PHE A 84 -12.78 -1.67 0.43
CA PHE A 84 -11.55 -2.40 0.15
C PHE A 84 -11.75 -3.14 -1.16
N LEU A 85 -10.71 -3.17 -1.96
CA LEU A 85 -10.64 -3.95 -3.18
C LEU A 85 -9.65 -5.08 -2.98
N SER A 86 -10.11 -6.29 -3.25
CA SER A 86 -9.28 -7.48 -3.21
C SER A 86 -8.65 -7.79 -4.58
N ASP A 87 -7.46 -8.39 -4.56
CA ASP A 87 -6.78 -9.02 -5.72
C ASP A 87 -7.74 -9.88 -6.55
N ALA A 88 -8.68 -10.58 -5.91
CA ALA A 88 -9.66 -11.44 -6.56
C ALA A 88 -10.73 -10.65 -7.35
N GLY A 89 -10.73 -9.32 -7.27
CA GLY A 89 -11.73 -8.48 -7.89
C GLY A 89 -13.02 -8.38 -7.07
N VAL A 90 -12.91 -8.44 -5.75
CA VAL A 90 -14.04 -8.37 -4.81
C VAL A 90 -14.01 -7.04 -4.07
N LEU A 91 -15.16 -6.38 -4.02
CA LEU A 91 -15.39 -5.22 -3.16
C LEU A 91 -15.90 -5.67 -1.80
N ILE A 92 -15.21 -5.20 -0.77
CA ILE A 92 -15.60 -5.37 0.63
C ILE A 92 -15.89 -3.98 1.17
N GLY A 93 -17.04 -3.75 1.79
CA GLY A 93 -17.33 -2.44 2.35
C GLY A 93 -18.24 -2.47 3.55
N PHE A 94 -18.09 -1.45 4.40
CA PHE A 94 -18.90 -1.25 5.59
C PHE A 94 -18.78 0.18 6.10
N THR A 95 -19.69 0.59 6.97
CA THR A 95 -19.52 1.77 7.82
C THR A 95 -18.92 1.33 9.15
N LEU A 96 -17.80 1.92 9.56
CA LEU A 96 -17.14 1.61 10.83
C LEU A 96 -17.82 2.35 11.99
N ASP A 97 -18.51 1.60 12.84
CA ASP A 97 -18.90 2.05 14.18
C ASP A 97 -17.74 1.79 15.14
N GLU A 98 -16.88 2.80 15.30
CA GLU A 98 -15.69 2.73 16.15
C GLU A 98 -16.04 2.53 17.63
N GLN A 99 -17.17 3.08 18.10
CA GLN A 99 -17.53 3.01 19.52
C GLN A 99 -17.89 1.59 19.94
N ASN A 100 -18.59 0.87 19.05
CA ASN A 100 -19.05 -0.48 19.32
C ASN A 100 -18.18 -1.57 18.68
N ASN A 101 -17.14 -1.19 17.93
CA ASN A 101 -16.31 -2.10 17.12
C ASN A 101 -17.17 -2.95 16.16
N LYS A 102 -18.01 -2.30 15.36
CA LYS A 102 -18.94 -3.00 14.45
C LYS A 102 -18.84 -2.51 13.02
N ALA A 103 -18.89 -3.46 12.08
CA ALA A 103 -19.15 -3.19 10.68
C ALA A 103 -20.66 -3.03 10.49
N VAL A 104 -21.10 -1.81 10.19
CA VAL A 104 -22.51 -1.48 9.95
C VAL A 104 -22.79 -1.48 8.45
N ARG A 105 -23.88 -2.14 8.04
CA ARG A 105 -24.26 -2.35 6.64
C ARG A 105 -23.11 -2.93 5.80
N PRO A 106 -22.51 -4.05 6.23
CA PRO A 106 -21.43 -4.66 5.46
C PRO A 106 -21.96 -5.23 4.15
N PHE A 107 -21.10 -5.23 3.13
CA PHE A 107 -21.30 -5.96 1.89
C PHE A 107 -19.97 -6.52 1.37
N ILE A 108 -20.08 -7.62 0.65
CA ILE A 108 -19.00 -8.33 -0.03
C ILE A 108 -19.58 -8.76 -1.38
N ALA A 109 -19.11 -8.13 -2.45
CA ALA A 109 -19.65 -8.31 -3.80
C ALA A 109 -18.52 -8.28 -4.83
N PRO A 110 -18.58 -9.12 -5.88
CA PRO A 110 -17.61 -9.04 -6.96
C PRO A 110 -17.73 -7.68 -7.68
N LEU A 111 -16.63 -7.24 -8.29
CA LEU A 111 -16.68 -6.17 -9.28
C LEU A 111 -17.63 -6.57 -10.43
N PRO A 112 -18.29 -5.61 -11.07
CA PRO A 112 -19.30 -5.88 -12.09
C PRO A 112 -18.72 -6.42 -13.39
N ASP A 113 -17.43 -6.21 -13.62
CA ASP A 113 -16.67 -6.60 -14.81
C ASP A 113 -15.18 -6.58 -14.43
N GLY A 114 -14.34 -7.19 -15.25
CA GLY A 114 -12.89 -7.18 -15.12
C GLY A 114 -12.22 -7.82 -16.34
N PRO A 115 -10.88 -7.79 -16.43
CA PRO A 115 -10.18 -8.36 -17.59
C PRO A 115 -10.59 -9.80 -17.87
N ALA A 116 -10.62 -10.16 -19.15
CA ALA A 116 -11.00 -11.50 -19.57
C ALA A 116 -10.05 -12.55 -18.96
N LYS A 117 -10.59 -13.70 -18.55
CA LYS A 117 -9.77 -14.81 -18.03
C LYS A 117 -8.63 -15.14 -18.98
N MET A 118 -7.46 -15.44 -18.42
CA MET A 118 -6.30 -15.87 -19.22
C MET A 118 -6.61 -17.14 -20.03
N ASN A 119 -7.46 -18.03 -19.51
CA ASN A 119 -7.99 -19.22 -20.18
C ASN A 119 -9.27 -19.72 -19.47
N GLU A 120 -9.93 -20.72 -20.05
CA GLU A 120 -11.19 -21.29 -19.54
C GLU A 120 -11.08 -22.00 -18.18
N PHE A 121 -9.88 -22.43 -17.79
CA PHE A 121 -9.60 -23.11 -16.52
C PHE A 121 -9.12 -22.16 -15.42
N ALA A 122 -8.77 -20.92 -15.76
CA ALA A 122 -8.32 -19.93 -14.79
C ALA A 122 -9.48 -19.55 -13.87
N LYS A 123 -9.20 -19.49 -12.56
CA LYS A 123 -10.14 -18.87 -11.62
C LYS A 123 -10.39 -17.44 -12.06
N GLU A 124 -11.60 -16.96 -11.82
CA GLU A 124 -11.95 -15.55 -12.00
C GLU A 124 -11.33 -14.75 -10.84
N LYS A 125 -10.01 -14.58 -10.90
CA LYS A 125 -9.26 -13.60 -10.12
C LYS A 125 -8.77 -12.57 -11.11
N TRP A 126 -9.15 -11.32 -10.90
CA TRP A 126 -8.80 -10.25 -11.83
C TRP A 126 -7.46 -9.60 -11.56
N ASP A 127 -6.86 -9.88 -10.40
CA ASP A 127 -5.53 -9.38 -10.02
C ASP A 127 -5.54 -7.84 -9.89
N ALA A 128 -6.52 -7.36 -9.13
CA ALA A 128 -6.83 -5.94 -8.97
C ALA A 128 -6.01 -5.34 -7.81
N GLU A 129 -5.02 -4.52 -8.12
CA GLU A 129 -4.02 -4.10 -7.12
C GLU A 129 -4.23 -2.67 -6.61
N SER A 130 -4.54 -1.73 -7.50
CA SER A 130 -4.68 -0.31 -7.14
C SER A 130 -6.09 0.21 -7.35
N LEU A 131 -6.52 1.14 -6.48
CA LEU A 131 -7.83 1.78 -6.54
C LEU A 131 -7.71 3.29 -6.28
N VAL A 132 -8.39 4.07 -7.12
CA VAL A 132 -8.50 5.52 -6.94
C VAL A 132 -9.93 5.99 -7.17
N TYR A 133 -10.34 7.03 -6.45
CA TYR A 133 -11.67 7.62 -6.53
C TYR A 133 -11.60 9.12 -6.86
N ASP A 134 -12.46 9.59 -7.76
CA ASP A 134 -12.69 11.02 -7.99
C ASP A 134 -14.00 11.45 -7.33
N PRO A 135 -13.98 12.19 -6.21
CA PRO A 135 -15.21 12.63 -5.53
C PRO A 135 -16.03 13.63 -6.35
N ARG A 136 -15.45 14.27 -7.37
CA ARG A 136 -16.17 15.24 -8.21
C ARG A 136 -17.10 14.54 -9.21
N THR A 137 -16.64 13.43 -9.80
CA THR A 137 -17.41 12.68 -10.80
C THR A 137 -18.05 11.42 -10.22
N GLY A 138 -17.55 10.95 -9.07
CA GLY A 138 -17.90 9.68 -8.46
C GLY A 138 -17.17 8.48 -9.07
N GLN A 139 -16.33 8.66 -10.08
CA GLN A 139 -15.72 7.56 -10.82
C GLN A 139 -14.58 6.91 -10.05
N TYR A 140 -14.32 5.64 -10.39
CA TYR A 140 -13.25 4.84 -9.81
C TYR A 140 -12.29 4.36 -10.89
N TRP A 141 -11.00 4.27 -10.55
CA TRP A 141 -9.98 3.68 -11.41
C TRP A 141 -9.37 2.48 -10.71
N VAL A 142 -9.21 1.39 -11.46
CA VAL A 142 -8.60 0.15 -10.97
C VAL A 142 -7.43 -0.23 -11.88
N GLY A 143 -6.30 -0.59 -11.26
CA GLY A 143 -5.17 -1.18 -11.96
C GLY A 143 -5.17 -2.70 -11.82
N TYR A 144 -4.94 -3.40 -12.93
CA TYR A 144 -4.85 -4.86 -12.98
C TYR A 144 -3.42 -5.32 -13.26
N GLU A 145 -2.84 -6.14 -12.38
CA GLU A 145 -1.44 -6.53 -12.43
C GLU A 145 -1.15 -7.43 -13.64
N HIS A 146 -1.72 -8.64 -13.74
CA HIS A 146 -1.39 -9.58 -14.85
C HIS A 146 -1.72 -9.03 -16.23
N HIS A 147 -2.79 -8.25 -16.36
CA HIS A 147 -3.26 -7.73 -17.63
C HIS A 147 -2.55 -6.44 -18.05
N HIS A 148 -1.88 -5.76 -17.12
CA HIS A 148 -1.28 -4.45 -17.33
C HIS A 148 -2.30 -3.44 -17.92
N GLU A 149 -3.52 -3.50 -17.37
CA GLU A 149 -4.66 -2.70 -17.80
C GLU A 149 -5.08 -1.73 -16.71
N LEU A 150 -5.57 -0.55 -17.14
CA LEU A 150 -6.17 0.45 -16.27
C LEU A 150 -7.62 0.64 -16.68
N TRP A 151 -8.54 0.44 -15.75
CA TRP A 151 -9.97 0.51 -16.01
C TRP A 151 -10.58 1.66 -15.23
N ARG A 152 -11.63 2.26 -15.82
CA ARG A 152 -12.48 3.25 -15.17
C ARG A 152 -13.89 2.70 -15.01
N TYR A 153 -14.42 2.82 -13.81
CA TYR A 153 -15.78 2.46 -13.44
C TYR A 153 -16.62 3.70 -13.15
N GLY A 154 -17.93 3.54 -13.37
CA GLY A 154 -18.89 4.62 -13.15
C GLY A 154 -19.19 4.90 -11.67
N PRO A 155 -20.00 5.92 -11.37
CA PRO A 155 -20.19 6.44 -10.01
C PRO A 155 -20.74 5.48 -8.96
N SER A 156 -21.47 4.45 -9.39
CA SER A 156 -21.99 3.39 -8.52
C SER A 156 -21.01 2.23 -8.32
N PHE A 157 -19.84 2.28 -8.95
CA PHE A 157 -18.89 1.17 -9.08
C PHE A 157 -19.49 -0.11 -9.70
N ALA A 158 -20.68 -0.01 -10.33
CA ALA A 158 -21.46 -1.14 -10.83
C ALA A 158 -21.39 -1.34 -12.36
N ARG A 159 -20.57 -0.55 -13.06
CA ARG A 159 -20.32 -0.73 -14.49
C ARG A 159 -18.93 -0.24 -14.88
N LYS A 160 -18.30 -0.94 -15.83
CA LYS A 160 -17.15 -0.44 -16.57
C LYS A 160 -17.58 0.69 -17.50
N GLU A 161 -16.79 1.77 -17.53
CA GLU A 161 -16.99 2.89 -18.47
C GLU A 161 -15.88 2.97 -19.51
N ALA A 162 -14.63 2.67 -19.13
CA ALA A 162 -13.50 2.63 -20.05
C ALA A 162 -12.44 1.64 -19.55
N SER A 163 -11.58 1.17 -20.45
CA SER A 163 -10.38 0.43 -20.11
C SER A 163 -9.30 0.62 -21.15
N GLN A 164 -8.05 0.55 -20.72
CA GLN A 164 -6.90 0.68 -21.60
C GLN A 164 -5.79 -0.32 -21.25
N LYS A 165 -5.33 -1.05 -22.27
CA LYS A 165 -4.07 -1.79 -22.25
C LYS A 165 -2.93 -0.81 -22.49
N VAL A 166 -2.35 -0.28 -21.41
CA VAL A 166 -1.35 0.78 -21.51
C VAL A 166 -0.08 0.25 -22.19
N PRO A 167 0.32 0.74 -23.37
CA PRO A 167 1.44 0.16 -24.13
C PRO A 167 2.77 0.14 -23.37
N LYS A 168 3.01 1.14 -22.51
CA LYS A 168 4.24 1.24 -21.71
C LYS A 168 4.29 0.24 -20.54
N MET A 169 3.14 -0.26 -20.10
CA MET A 169 3.02 -1.25 -19.02
C MET A 169 3.14 -2.68 -19.55
N GLN A 170 2.95 -2.92 -20.85
CA GLN A 170 2.99 -4.27 -21.44
C GLN A 170 4.37 -4.96 -21.36
N LYS A 171 5.41 -4.24 -20.92
CA LYS A 171 6.75 -4.78 -20.68
C LYS A 171 7.07 -4.93 -19.19
N TRP A 172 6.11 -4.67 -18.31
CA TRP A 172 6.26 -4.91 -16.89
C TRP A 172 6.25 -6.42 -16.62
N PRO A 173 6.85 -6.87 -15.50
CA PRO A 173 6.75 -8.26 -15.09
C PRO A 173 5.28 -8.62 -14.82
N GLN A 174 4.88 -9.85 -15.15
CA GLN A 174 3.52 -10.33 -14.91
C GLN A 174 3.10 -10.19 -13.44
N ASN A 175 3.99 -10.53 -12.49
CA ASN A 175 3.76 -10.42 -11.05
C ASN A 175 4.51 -9.21 -10.46
N GLY A 176 4.38 -8.05 -11.11
CA GLY A 176 4.83 -6.78 -10.56
C GLY A 176 4.23 -5.59 -11.29
N GLY A 177 2.91 -5.65 -11.53
CA GLY A 177 2.12 -4.77 -12.37
C GLY A 177 1.77 -3.44 -11.70
N ALA A 178 0.55 -2.93 -11.94
CA ALA A 178 0.09 -1.61 -11.47
C ALA A 178 -0.29 -1.59 -9.98
N GLU A 179 0.72 -1.76 -9.12
CA GLU A 179 0.61 -1.96 -7.68
C GLU A 179 -0.05 -0.78 -6.95
N ALA A 180 0.43 0.45 -7.24
CA ALA A 180 -0.07 1.65 -6.60
C ALA A 180 -0.50 2.68 -7.64
N MET A 181 -1.54 3.46 -7.32
CA MET A 181 -2.02 4.53 -8.16
C MET A 181 -2.32 5.78 -7.34
N LEU A 182 -1.94 6.95 -7.85
CA LEU A 182 -2.25 8.24 -7.25
C LEU A 182 -2.94 9.12 -8.28
N ARG A 183 -4.00 9.80 -7.84
CA ARG A 183 -4.62 10.86 -8.62
C ARG A 183 -4.20 12.22 -8.08
N LEU A 184 -3.60 13.03 -8.95
CA LEU A 184 -3.26 14.42 -8.72
C LEU A 184 -4.35 15.31 -9.32
N VAL A 185 -4.70 16.38 -8.61
CA VAL A 185 -5.59 17.45 -9.12
C VAL A 185 -4.76 18.73 -9.21
N ASP A 186 -4.65 19.30 -10.40
CA ASP A 186 -4.12 20.65 -10.52
C ASP A 186 -5.14 21.64 -9.92
N GLN A 187 -4.72 22.34 -8.88
CA GLN A 187 -5.63 23.20 -8.10
C GLN A 187 -6.09 24.46 -8.85
N LYS A 188 -5.42 24.83 -9.95
CA LYS A 188 -5.74 26.03 -10.74
C LYS A 188 -6.69 25.70 -11.90
N THR A 189 -6.41 24.59 -12.57
CA THR A 189 -7.14 24.17 -13.78
C THR A 189 -8.22 23.13 -13.49
N GLY A 190 -8.12 22.41 -12.38
CA GLY A 190 -8.97 21.26 -12.06
C GLY A 190 -8.63 20.00 -12.87
N GLU A 191 -7.54 20.03 -13.64
CA GLU A 191 -7.13 18.91 -14.49
C GLU A 191 -6.57 17.76 -13.65
N ASN A 192 -6.85 16.54 -14.11
CA ASN A 192 -6.45 15.31 -13.46
C ASN A 192 -5.15 14.81 -14.07
N ARG A 193 -4.19 14.46 -13.23
CA ARG A 193 -3.04 13.62 -13.61
C ARG A 193 -3.04 12.37 -12.77
N PHE A 194 -2.55 11.28 -13.32
CA PHE A 194 -2.50 10.01 -12.60
C PHE A 194 -1.07 9.50 -12.57
N LEU A 195 -0.64 8.97 -11.43
CA LEU A 195 0.61 8.23 -11.31
C LEU A 195 0.25 6.75 -11.16
N VAL A 196 0.99 5.90 -11.85
CA VAL A 196 0.86 4.44 -11.72
C VAL A 196 2.26 3.88 -11.51
N PHE A 197 2.44 3.12 -10.45
CA PHE A 197 3.73 2.56 -10.05
C PHE A 197 3.75 1.06 -10.36
N SER A 198 4.88 0.61 -10.91
CA SER A 198 5.14 -0.82 -11.00
C SER A 198 5.77 -1.32 -9.70
N GLU A 199 5.36 -2.50 -9.23
CA GLU A 199 6.00 -3.13 -8.08
C GLU A 199 7.44 -3.57 -8.40
N LYS A 200 7.65 -4.18 -9.59
CA LYS A 200 8.92 -4.89 -9.90
C LYS A 200 9.56 -4.55 -11.25
N ALA A 201 8.94 -3.73 -12.11
CA ALA A 201 9.56 -3.38 -13.39
C ALA A 201 10.79 -2.50 -13.18
N PRO A 202 12.01 -2.95 -13.52
CA PRO A 202 13.22 -2.19 -13.21
C PRO A 202 13.28 -0.91 -14.03
N PHE A 203 13.68 0.20 -13.39
CA PHE A 203 14.05 1.43 -14.07
C PHE A 203 15.57 1.49 -14.21
N SER A 204 16.07 1.76 -15.42
CA SER A 204 17.50 1.65 -15.75
C SER A 204 18.43 2.55 -14.92
N LYS A 205 17.89 3.59 -14.27
CA LYS A 205 18.64 4.53 -13.42
C LYS A 205 18.51 4.22 -11.92
N GLY A 206 17.86 3.12 -11.55
CA GLY A 206 17.59 2.72 -10.17
C GLY A 206 16.09 2.72 -9.84
N GLY A 207 15.71 1.82 -8.93
CA GLY A 207 14.33 1.63 -8.51
C GLY A 207 13.45 0.96 -9.57
N TYR A 208 12.15 1.24 -9.50
CA TYR A 208 11.13 0.66 -10.35
C TYR A 208 10.46 1.70 -11.25
N GLN A 209 9.89 1.25 -12.37
CA GLN A 209 9.23 2.14 -13.31
C GLN A 209 7.92 2.66 -12.73
N ALA A 210 7.63 3.91 -13.05
CA ALA A 210 6.32 4.49 -12.84
C ALA A 210 5.96 5.38 -14.03
N LEU A 211 4.68 5.60 -14.23
CA LEU A 211 4.12 6.45 -15.28
C LEU A 211 3.38 7.60 -14.64
N ILE A 212 3.51 8.79 -15.21
CA ILE A 212 2.61 9.92 -14.95
C ILE A 212 1.83 10.22 -16.23
N PHE A 213 0.50 10.17 -16.11
CA PHE A 213 -0.48 10.43 -17.17
C PHE A 213 -0.96 11.89 -17.08
N ASP A 214 -1.14 12.54 -18.23
CA ASP A 214 -1.63 13.92 -18.33
C ASP A 214 -3.16 14.04 -18.35
N GLY A 215 -3.87 12.93 -18.15
CA GLY A 215 -5.32 12.82 -18.16
C GLY A 215 -5.77 11.45 -17.65
N ASP A 216 -6.98 11.04 -18.03
CA ASP A 216 -7.56 9.76 -17.64
C ASP A 216 -6.76 8.57 -18.21
N PRO A 217 -6.14 7.73 -17.37
CA PRO A 217 -5.28 6.66 -17.84
C PRO A 217 -6.03 5.50 -18.52
N ALA A 218 -7.36 5.45 -18.40
CA ALA A 218 -8.21 4.48 -19.09
C ALA A 218 -8.59 4.92 -20.52
N GLU A 219 -8.21 6.14 -20.94
CA GLU A 219 -8.44 6.63 -22.30
C GLU A 219 -7.21 6.40 -23.19
N PRO A 220 -7.38 5.95 -24.45
CA PRO A 220 -6.26 5.56 -25.31
C PRO A 220 -5.36 6.72 -25.75
N ASP A 221 -5.92 7.93 -25.84
CA ASP A 221 -5.20 9.12 -26.30
C ASP A 221 -4.45 9.86 -25.17
N THR A 222 -4.62 9.42 -23.92
CA THR A 222 -3.94 10.01 -22.77
C THR A 222 -2.45 9.75 -22.83
N LYS A 223 -1.65 10.81 -22.72
CA LYS A 223 -0.20 10.69 -22.81
C LYS A 223 0.33 10.35 -21.43
N SER A 224 1.38 9.55 -21.42
CA SER A 224 2.14 9.26 -20.21
C SER A 224 3.62 9.53 -20.42
N VAL A 225 4.34 9.87 -19.35
CA VAL A 225 5.80 9.88 -19.33
C VAL A 225 6.31 8.98 -18.21
N ARG A 226 7.43 8.30 -18.48
CA ARG A 226 8.04 7.37 -17.52
C ARG A 226 8.96 8.13 -16.57
N PHE A 227 8.99 7.71 -15.32
CA PHE A 227 9.99 8.08 -14.32
C PHE A 227 10.34 6.82 -13.50
N GLY A 228 11.32 6.94 -12.59
CA GLY A 228 11.65 5.87 -11.64
C GLY A 228 11.17 6.22 -10.25
N TYR A 229 10.73 5.24 -9.47
CA TYR A 229 10.55 5.38 -8.03
C TYR A 229 11.52 4.47 -7.29
N GLN A 230 12.30 5.03 -6.38
CA GLN A 230 13.20 4.26 -5.53
C GLN A 230 12.54 4.06 -4.15
N PRO A 231 12.04 2.85 -3.85
CA PRO A 231 11.57 2.53 -2.51
C PRO A 231 12.74 2.41 -1.53
N PRO A 232 12.47 2.44 -0.21
CA PRO A 232 13.46 2.09 0.81
C PRO A 232 14.09 0.72 0.55
N ASP A 233 15.37 0.56 0.88
CA ASP A 233 16.14 -0.65 0.57
C ASP A 233 15.46 -1.94 1.07
N GLY A 234 15.17 -2.84 0.14
CA GLY A 234 14.54 -4.14 0.40
C GLY A 234 13.03 -4.09 0.66
N TYR A 235 12.37 -2.96 0.39
CA TYR A 235 10.92 -2.83 0.46
C TYR A 235 10.32 -2.59 -0.92
N ASN A 236 9.10 -3.10 -1.14
CA ASN A 236 8.29 -2.81 -2.32
C ASN A 236 7.21 -1.81 -1.95
N LEU A 237 6.89 -0.88 -2.85
CA LEU A 237 5.72 -0.01 -2.72
C LEU A 237 4.47 -0.87 -2.87
N THR A 238 3.41 -0.60 -2.09
CA THR A 238 2.14 -1.34 -2.15
C THR A 238 0.96 -0.42 -2.41
N ASP A 239 0.92 0.74 -1.75
CA ASP A 239 -0.11 1.74 -2.00
C ASP A 239 0.41 3.15 -1.72
N ALA A 240 -0.29 4.14 -2.26
CA ALA A 240 0.02 5.54 -2.05
C ALA A 240 -1.24 6.41 -2.07
N VAL A 241 -1.28 7.41 -1.20
CA VAL A 241 -2.40 8.35 -1.12
C VAL A 241 -1.91 9.79 -0.94
N LEU A 242 -2.63 10.76 -1.52
CA LEU A 242 -2.39 12.17 -1.22
C LEU A 242 -2.92 12.53 0.17
N PHE A 243 -2.13 13.27 0.96
CA PHE A 243 -2.54 13.76 2.28
C PHE A 243 -2.44 15.27 2.45
N GLY A 244 -2.38 15.99 1.34
CA GLY A 244 -2.37 17.45 1.23
C GLY A 244 -2.19 17.87 -0.24
N ASN A 245 -1.94 19.15 -0.49
CA ASN A 245 -1.90 19.69 -1.87
C ASN A 245 -0.76 19.13 -2.74
N ASP A 246 0.37 18.76 -2.13
CA ASP A 246 1.54 18.22 -2.82
C ASP A 246 2.33 17.29 -1.89
N GLN A 247 1.61 16.46 -1.14
CA GLN A 247 2.20 15.49 -0.23
C GLN A 247 1.54 14.14 -0.47
N ALA A 248 2.33 13.18 -0.89
CA ALA A 248 1.96 11.78 -1.02
C ALA A 248 2.52 11.00 0.16
N LEU A 249 1.68 10.16 0.76
CA LEU A 249 2.07 9.13 1.70
C LEU A 249 2.20 7.82 0.91
N LEU A 250 3.28 7.09 1.15
CA LEU A 250 3.64 5.88 0.42
C LEU A 250 3.82 4.75 1.43
N LEU A 251 3.08 3.67 1.24
CA LEU A 251 3.16 2.45 2.02
C LEU A 251 4.08 1.46 1.32
N HIS A 252 4.96 0.84 2.08
CA HIS A 252 5.86 -0.18 1.57
C HIS A 252 5.84 -1.38 2.47
N ARG A 253 5.96 -2.56 1.90
CA ARG A 253 6.08 -3.81 2.64
C ARG A 253 7.40 -4.50 2.37
N ARG A 254 7.81 -5.32 3.33
CA ARG A 254 8.90 -6.27 3.19
C ARG A 254 8.57 -7.52 3.99
N PHE A 255 8.88 -8.66 3.39
CA PHE A 255 8.91 -9.95 4.06
C PHE A 255 10.27 -10.61 3.88
N THR A 256 10.88 -11.06 4.96
CA THR A 256 12.02 -11.99 4.92
C THR A 256 11.77 -13.15 5.88
N PRO A 257 12.28 -14.37 5.60
CA PRO A 257 12.12 -15.48 6.54
C PRO A 257 12.70 -15.22 7.93
N LEU A 258 13.72 -14.35 8.05
CA LEU A 258 14.40 -14.04 9.30
C LEU A 258 13.75 -12.90 10.08
N ASP A 259 13.34 -11.82 9.41
CA ASP A 259 12.79 -10.62 10.06
C ASP A 259 11.26 -10.63 10.12
N GLY A 260 10.62 -11.56 9.40
CA GLY A 260 9.18 -11.58 9.20
C GLY A 260 8.69 -10.43 8.34
N VAL A 261 7.44 -10.05 8.57
CA VAL A 261 6.75 -8.93 7.91
C VAL A 261 7.11 -7.59 8.56
N SER A 262 7.28 -6.57 7.73
CA SER A 262 7.49 -5.19 8.16
C SER A 262 6.98 -4.22 7.12
N ALA A 263 6.65 -3.00 7.55
CA ALA A 263 6.16 -1.95 6.67
C ALA A 263 6.84 -0.61 6.95
N ILE A 264 6.96 0.21 5.92
CA ILE A 264 7.48 1.58 6.01
C ILE A 264 6.46 2.54 5.43
N LEU A 265 6.15 3.59 6.21
CA LEU A 265 5.48 4.77 5.69
C LEU A 265 6.52 5.83 5.37
N SER A 266 6.43 6.39 4.17
CA SER A 266 7.26 7.49 3.70
C SER A 266 6.41 8.62 3.15
N VAL A 267 6.95 9.83 3.13
CA VAL A 267 6.33 11.01 2.52
C VAL A 267 7.18 11.51 1.37
N ALA A 268 6.53 11.95 0.30
CA ALA A 268 7.20 12.55 -0.85
C ALA A 268 6.33 13.64 -1.47
N LYS A 269 6.94 14.48 -2.30
CA LYS A 269 6.24 15.55 -3.03
C LYS A 269 6.10 15.19 -4.50
N PRO A 270 4.87 14.95 -5.01
CA PRO A 270 4.65 14.66 -6.42
C PRO A 270 5.19 15.75 -7.36
N SER A 271 5.26 17.02 -6.93
CA SER A 271 5.85 18.11 -7.71
C SER A 271 7.34 17.95 -8.04
N GLU A 272 8.06 17.12 -7.28
CA GLU A 272 9.49 16.84 -7.50
C GLU A 272 9.71 15.78 -8.59
N ILE A 273 8.64 15.13 -9.06
CA ILE A 273 8.70 14.14 -10.13
C ILE A 273 9.11 14.82 -11.42
N LYS A 274 10.12 14.25 -12.07
CA LYS A 274 10.62 14.70 -13.37
C LYS A 274 10.64 13.52 -14.34
N PRO A 275 10.30 13.75 -15.63
CA PRO A 275 10.43 12.73 -16.65
C PRO A 275 11.83 12.11 -16.64
N ASP A 276 11.87 10.78 -16.72
CA ASP A 276 13.09 9.99 -16.82
C ASP A 276 14.12 10.22 -15.69
N ARG A 277 13.64 10.63 -14.52
CA ARG A 277 14.42 10.77 -13.27
C ARG A 277 13.86 9.86 -12.19
N VAL A 278 14.71 9.53 -11.21
CA VAL A 278 14.31 8.78 -10.03
C VAL A 278 13.71 9.75 -9.01
N TRP A 279 12.49 9.45 -8.56
CA TRP A 279 11.80 10.07 -7.46
C TRP A 279 11.99 9.24 -6.20
N THR A 280 12.14 9.89 -5.05
CA THR A 280 12.43 9.26 -3.77
C THR A 280 11.48 9.77 -2.70
N SER A 281 11.39 9.03 -1.60
CA SER A 281 10.55 9.38 -0.46
C SER A 281 11.34 9.43 0.84
N THR A 282 10.85 10.18 1.82
CA THR A 282 11.44 10.29 3.15
C THR A 282 10.64 9.47 4.14
N LYS A 283 11.27 8.46 4.74
CA LYS A 283 10.66 7.62 5.76
C LYS A 283 10.18 8.42 6.97
N ILE A 284 8.95 8.13 7.43
CA ILE A 284 8.35 8.73 8.63
C ILE A 284 8.03 7.72 9.74
N ALA A 285 7.87 6.44 9.40
CA ALA A 285 7.66 5.37 10.37
C ALA A 285 8.13 4.01 9.84
N THR A 286 8.40 3.08 10.76
CA THR A 286 8.72 1.68 10.45
C THR A 286 7.91 0.80 11.39
N LEU A 287 6.95 0.07 10.83
CA LEU A 287 6.14 -0.92 11.52
C LEU A 287 6.85 -2.28 11.40
N LYS A 288 7.15 -2.90 12.53
CA LYS A 288 7.76 -4.23 12.62
C LYS A 288 7.42 -4.84 13.97
N PRO A 289 7.46 -6.18 14.12
CA PRO A 289 7.31 -6.82 15.42
C PRO A 289 8.25 -6.17 16.45
N PRO A 290 7.79 -5.95 17.70
CA PRO A 290 6.56 -6.45 18.32
C PRO A 290 5.30 -5.59 18.11
N MET A 291 5.38 -4.52 17.30
CA MET A 291 4.18 -3.79 16.90
C MET A 291 3.34 -4.66 15.96
N ARG A 292 2.02 -4.49 15.99
CA ARG A 292 1.10 -5.11 15.04
C ARG A 292 1.44 -4.64 13.64
N VAL A 293 1.84 -5.61 12.83
CA VAL A 293 2.12 -5.47 11.41
C VAL A 293 1.87 -6.83 10.77
N ASP A 294 1.42 -6.80 9.53
CA ASP A 294 1.24 -7.97 8.67
C ASP A 294 1.60 -7.55 7.23
N ASN A 295 1.07 -8.22 6.21
CA ASN A 295 1.23 -7.86 4.81
C ASN A 295 0.48 -6.56 4.48
N MET A 296 1.02 -5.41 4.88
CA MET A 296 0.36 -4.11 4.70
C MET A 296 0.29 -3.71 3.23
N GLU A 297 -0.90 -3.79 2.65
CA GLU A 297 -1.14 -3.49 1.22
C GLU A 297 -1.88 -2.17 1.03
N ALA A 298 -2.88 -1.85 1.86
CA ALA A 298 -3.77 -0.72 1.59
C ALA A 298 -3.54 0.49 2.50
N LEU A 299 -3.69 1.70 1.94
CA LEU A 299 -3.44 2.97 2.61
C LEU A 299 -4.54 4.01 2.30
N ALA A 300 -5.09 4.64 3.33
CA ALA A 300 -5.98 5.78 3.16
C ALA A 300 -5.68 6.90 4.15
N VAL A 301 -6.12 8.12 3.81
CA VAL A 301 -6.03 9.27 4.71
C VAL A 301 -7.38 9.97 4.81
N THR A 302 -7.75 10.31 6.03
CA THR A 302 -8.92 11.11 6.39
C THR A 302 -8.51 12.27 7.29
N GLU A 303 -9.47 13.11 7.65
CA GLU A 303 -9.26 14.22 8.58
C GLU A 303 -10.32 14.17 9.68
N GLU A 304 -9.88 14.17 10.93
CA GLU A 304 -10.74 14.13 12.11
C GLU A 304 -10.31 15.23 13.08
N GLY A 305 -11.20 16.16 13.40
CA GLY A 305 -10.89 17.26 14.33
C GLY A 305 -9.70 18.14 13.89
N GLY A 306 -9.46 18.26 12.58
CA GLY A 306 -8.32 18.99 12.00
C GLY A 306 -6.99 18.23 12.03
N GLU A 307 -6.97 16.98 12.50
CA GLU A 307 -5.80 16.12 12.48
C GLU A 307 -5.86 15.14 11.30
N LYS A 308 -4.71 14.87 10.69
CA LYS A 308 -4.60 13.87 9.61
C LYS A 308 -4.59 12.47 10.22
N ILE A 309 -5.55 11.65 9.79
CA ILE A 309 -5.70 10.27 10.22
C ILE A 309 -5.28 9.36 9.08
N ILE A 310 -4.34 8.47 9.37
CA ILE A 310 -3.80 7.49 8.45
C ILE A 310 -4.42 6.13 8.78
N TRP A 311 -4.98 5.49 7.78
CA TRP A 311 -5.52 4.14 7.83
C TRP A 311 -4.61 3.22 7.04
N ILE A 312 -4.25 2.08 7.64
CA ILE A 312 -3.44 1.05 6.98
C ILE A 312 -4.16 -0.27 7.14
N ALA A 313 -4.31 -1.04 6.07
CA ALA A 313 -4.85 -2.39 6.16
C ALA A 313 -3.90 -3.42 5.55
N SER A 314 -3.98 -4.65 6.05
CA SER A 314 -3.21 -5.77 5.55
C SER A 314 -4.03 -6.74 4.73
N ASP A 315 -3.32 -7.43 3.85
CA ASP A 315 -3.78 -8.64 3.18
C ASP A 315 -3.48 -9.89 4.03
N ASP A 316 -4.39 -10.85 3.99
CA ASP A 316 -4.21 -12.19 4.52
C ASP A 316 -3.72 -13.21 3.47
N ASN A 317 -3.58 -12.79 2.20
CA ASN A 317 -3.28 -13.59 1.02
C ASN A 317 -4.11 -14.89 0.96
N PHE A 318 -5.33 -14.90 1.52
CA PHE A 318 -6.17 -16.09 1.73
C PHE A 318 -5.50 -17.25 2.46
N ASN A 319 -4.52 -16.99 3.34
CA ASN A 319 -3.89 -18.03 4.14
C ASN A 319 -4.17 -17.86 5.64
N ALA A 320 -4.06 -18.96 6.38
CA ALA A 320 -4.42 -19.00 7.79
C ALA A 320 -3.39 -18.34 8.74
N VAL A 321 -2.25 -17.88 8.23
CA VAL A 321 -1.16 -17.31 9.04
C VAL A 321 -1.26 -15.79 9.11
N GLN A 322 -1.67 -15.16 8.02
CA GLN A 322 -1.80 -13.72 7.92
C GLN A 322 -3.20 -13.27 8.35
N GLU A 323 -3.27 -12.07 8.92
CA GLU A 323 -4.50 -11.50 9.42
C GLU A 323 -4.91 -10.30 8.56
N THR A 324 -6.19 -10.22 8.20
CA THR A 324 -6.77 -8.98 7.68
C THR A 324 -6.95 -8.02 8.86
N ILE A 325 -6.07 -7.04 9.01
CA ILE A 325 -6.13 -6.01 10.07
C ILE A 325 -6.32 -4.62 9.47
N LEU A 326 -7.02 -3.74 10.19
CA LEU A 326 -7.19 -2.32 9.90
C LEU A 326 -6.64 -1.51 11.07
N LEU A 327 -5.70 -0.62 10.80
CA LEU A 327 -5.03 0.21 11.81
C LEU A 327 -5.32 1.69 11.56
N LYS A 328 -5.59 2.43 12.65
CA LYS A 328 -5.86 3.88 12.65
C LYS A 328 -4.75 4.61 13.40
N PHE A 329 -4.14 5.59 12.74
CA PHE A 329 -3.07 6.41 13.31
C PHE A 329 -3.35 7.90 13.13
N ARG A 330 -2.98 8.71 14.11
CA ARG A 330 -2.78 10.15 13.93
C ARG A 330 -1.39 10.41 13.36
N LEU A 331 -1.30 11.24 12.33
CA LEU A 331 -0.03 11.72 11.81
C LEU A 331 0.48 12.88 12.68
N LEU A 332 1.60 12.66 13.37
CA LEU A 332 2.25 13.67 14.18
C LEU A 332 2.97 14.71 13.30
N LYS A 333 2.88 15.97 13.72
CA LYS A 333 3.66 17.07 13.13
C LYS A 333 5.16 16.74 13.28
N GLY A 334 5.92 16.88 12.19
CA GLY A 334 7.36 16.67 12.24
C GLY A 334 8.00 17.66 13.22
N LYS A 335 9.01 17.23 13.99
CA LYS A 335 9.85 18.18 14.74
C LYS A 335 10.50 19.11 13.71
N GLN A 336 10.17 20.41 13.73
CA GLN A 336 10.93 21.40 12.98
C GLN A 336 12.39 21.28 13.42
N LYS A 337 13.32 21.13 12.48
CA LYS A 337 14.75 21.29 12.75
C LYS A 337 14.89 22.67 13.39
N ARG A 338 15.20 22.73 14.69
CA ARG A 338 15.61 23.99 15.32
C ARG A 338 16.78 24.49 14.48
N LYS A 339 16.65 25.66 13.85
CA LYS A 339 17.81 26.36 13.27
C LYS A 339 18.84 26.42 14.40
N GLY A 340 19.99 25.78 14.20
CA GLY A 340 21.11 25.94 15.13
C GLY A 340 21.41 27.43 15.28
N PRO A 341 21.92 27.86 16.44
CA PRO A 341 22.32 29.26 16.63
C PRO A 341 23.24 29.68 15.48
N PRO A 342 23.11 30.93 14.98
CA PRO A 342 23.94 31.41 13.89
C PRO A 342 25.41 31.23 14.26
N ALA A 343 26.21 30.76 13.29
CA ALA A 343 27.63 30.58 13.47
C ALA A 343 28.25 31.89 13.99
N ILE A 344 28.95 31.80 15.11
CA ILE A 344 29.71 32.92 15.67
C ILE A 344 30.77 33.29 14.63
N PRO A 345 30.86 34.57 14.17
CA PRO A 345 31.90 34.99 13.26
C PRO A 345 33.27 34.72 13.88
N GLY A 346 34.16 34.12 13.09
CA GLY A 346 35.49 33.70 13.54
C GLY A 346 36.27 34.86 14.18
N LYS A 347 36.94 34.56 15.30
CA LYS A 347 37.92 35.45 15.92
C LYS A 347 39.02 35.75 14.90
N GLU A 348 39.06 37.01 14.48
CA GLU A 348 40.19 37.67 13.87
C GLU A 348 41.45 37.40 14.70
N LYS A 349 42.52 36.94 14.05
CA LYS A 349 43.84 36.83 14.68
C LYS A 349 44.35 38.25 14.93
N ALA A 350 44.33 38.68 16.18
CA ALA A 350 45.10 39.83 16.64
C ALA A 350 46.59 39.48 16.53
N GLY A 351 47.34 40.32 15.81
CA GLY A 351 48.78 40.28 15.73
C GLY A 351 49.42 40.52 17.10
N ALA A 352 50.56 39.89 17.32
CA ALA A 352 51.50 40.27 18.36
C ALA A 352 52.78 40.75 17.68
N ASP A 353 53.16 41.94 18.10
CA ASP A 353 54.18 42.87 17.62
C ASP A 353 55.64 42.38 17.79
N PRO A 354 56.63 43.14 17.26
CA PRO A 354 58.04 42.76 17.15
C PRO A 354 58.87 43.13 18.38
N GLY A 355 60.08 42.58 18.50
CA GLY A 355 61.15 43.27 19.24
C GLY A 355 62.26 42.44 19.87
N PHE A 356 63.46 42.60 19.31
CA PHE A 356 64.79 42.70 19.96
C PHE A 356 65.55 41.46 20.50
N SER A 357 66.54 41.08 19.68
CA SER A 357 67.99 40.93 19.93
C SER A 357 68.57 40.88 21.36
N SER A 358 69.38 39.84 21.62
CA SER A 358 70.75 39.81 22.19
C SER A 358 70.97 38.43 22.84
N LEU A 359 72.12 37.76 22.93
CA LEU A 359 73.54 37.96 22.60
C LEU A 359 74.23 36.59 22.81
N GLY A 360 75.33 36.27 22.11
CA GLY A 360 76.36 35.38 22.69
C GLY A 360 77.10 34.41 21.75
N GLN A 361 78.34 34.82 21.44
CA GLN A 361 79.51 34.06 20.94
C GLN A 361 79.61 33.73 19.44
#